data_AF-A0A1C3N4Q4-F1
#
_entry.id   AF-A0A1C3N4Q4-F1
#
_cell.length_a   1.000
_cell.length_b   1.000
_cell.length_c   1.000
_cell.angle_alpha   90.00
_cell.angle_beta   90.00
_cell.angle_gamma   90.00
#
_symmetry.space_group_name_H-M   'P 1'
#
loop_
_entity.id
_entity.type
_entity.pdbx_description
1 polymer ?
#
loop_
_entity_poly.entity_id
_entity_poly.type
_entity_poly.pdbx_seq_one_letter_code
_entity_poly.pdbx_strand_id
1 'polypeptide(L)'
;MADLFDLGDLPSWLQVPEVDAATAERVRRAANGWLQDATGLTTWPDPVPDRLWAWAIELASIAYRNPAAAASERVDDYEYTADRARRAEILAAARRAYPSASGQPQFSFPEPDWSWTSTTVRNC
;
A
#
# COMPACT_ATOMS: atom_id res chain seq x y z
N MET A 1 -5.34 6.94 -16.46
CA MET A 1 -4.86 6.23 -15.25
C MET A 1 -6.10 5.63 -14.62
N ALA A 2 -6.15 4.31 -14.44
CA ALA A 2 -7.35 3.65 -13.92
C ALA A 2 -7.49 3.91 -12.42
N ASP A 3 -8.72 4.19 -11.97
CA ASP A 3 -9.06 4.25 -10.55
C ASP A 3 -9.39 2.83 -10.05
N LEU A 4 -8.93 2.46 -8.84
CA LEU A 4 -9.16 1.12 -8.29
C LEU A 4 -10.64 0.81 -8.07
N PHE A 5 -11.45 1.84 -7.81
CA PHE A 5 -12.90 1.77 -7.63
C PHE A 5 -13.50 3.18 -7.75
N ASP A 6 -14.79 3.25 -8.07
CA ASP A 6 -15.56 4.51 -8.10
C ASP A 6 -15.85 4.98 -6.66
N LEU A 7 -15.66 6.27 -6.40
CA LEU A 7 -16.01 6.89 -5.12
C LEU A 7 -17.51 6.83 -4.84
N GLY A 8 -18.35 6.85 -5.89
CA GLY A 8 -19.80 6.77 -5.76
C GLY A 8 -20.31 5.42 -5.24
N ASP A 9 -19.53 4.35 -5.42
CA ASP A 9 -19.89 3.01 -4.94
C ASP A 9 -19.56 2.81 -3.46
N LEU A 10 -18.67 3.65 -2.90
CA LEU A 10 -18.14 3.47 -1.55
C LEU A 10 -19.24 3.42 -0.46
N PRO A 11 -20.28 4.28 -0.44
CA PRO A 11 -21.36 4.18 0.55
C PRO A 11 -22.09 2.84 0.52
N SER A 12 -22.35 2.31 -0.69
CA SER A 12 -22.99 1.00 -0.89
C SER A 12 -22.14 -0.14 -0.29
N TRP A 13 -20.84 -0.12 -0.54
CA TRP A 13 -19.92 -1.13 0.01
C TRP A 13 -19.77 -1.04 1.53
N LEU A 14 -19.73 0.17 2.07
CA LEU A 14 -19.64 0.41 3.51
C LEU A 14 -20.97 0.20 4.25
N GLN A 15 -22.07 0.02 3.51
CA GLN A 15 -23.43 -0.07 4.07
C GLN A 15 -23.79 1.16 4.92
N VAL A 16 -23.37 2.35 4.46
CA VAL A 16 -23.67 3.64 5.08
C VAL A 16 -24.50 4.50 4.12
N PRO A 17 -25.36 5.39 4.64
CA PRO A 17 -26.26 6.18 3.79
C PRO A 17 -25.51 7.15 2.86
N GLU A 18 -24.40 7.72 3.34
CA GLU A 18 -23.59 8.67 2.57
C GLU A 18 -22.15 8.68 3.09
N VAL A 19 -21.21 8.98 2.20
CA VAL A 19 -19.84 9.36 2.52
C VAL A 19 -19.54 10.65 1.78
N ASP A 20 -19.09 11.68 2.49
CA ASP A 20 -18.72 12.94 1.84
C ASP A 20 -17.53 12.75 0.89
N ALA A 21 -17.47 13.54 -0.18
CA ALA A 21 -16.44 13.41 -1.22
C ALA A 21 -15.01 13.50 -0.67
N ALA A 22 -14.76 14.38 0.31
CA ALA A 22 -13.44 14.54 0.89
C ALA A 22 -13.02 13.31 1.71
N THR A 23 -13.95 12.66 2.40
CA THR A 23 -13.70 11.40 3.10
C THR A 23 -13.50 10.25 2.11
N ALA A 24 -14.33 10.15 1.07
CA ALA A 24 -14.18 9.14 0.03
C ALA A 24 -12.81 9.23 -0.65
N GLU A 25 -12.36 10.45 -0.97
CA GLU A 25 -11.02 10.70 -1.53
C GLU A 25 -9.89 10.33 -0.57
N ARG A 26 -9.99 10.70 0.71
CA ARG A 26 -8.99 10.36 1.74
C ARG A 26 -8.84 8.86 1.91
N VAL A 27 -9.96 8.15 1.98
CA VAL A 27 -10.01 6.70 2.12
C VAL A 27 -9.40 6.01 0.88
N ARG A 28 -9.78 6.44 -0.33
CA ARG A 28 -9.18 5.93 -1.58
C ARG A 28 -7.68 6.19 -1.63
N ARG A 29 -7.23 7.38 -1.21
CA ARG A 29 -5.79 7.72 -1.16
C ARG A 29 -5.04 6.82 -0.18
N ALA A 30 -5.62 6.51 0.99
CA ALA A 30 -5.02 5.60 1.96
C ALA A 30 -4.90 4.17 1.41
N ALA A 31 -5.98 3.63 0.83
CA ALA A 31 -5.99 2.30 0.21
C ALA A 31 -4.99 2.21 -0.95
N ASN A 32 -4.96 3.23 -1.82
CA ASN A 32 -3.97 3.33 -2.90
C ASN A 32 -2.55 3.30 -2.36
N GLY A 33 -2.21 4.15 -1.38
CA GLY A 33 -0.86 4.23 -0.83
C GLY A 33 -0.39 2.89 -0.26
N TRP A 34 -1.26 2.16 0.45
CA TRP A 34 -0.92 0.86 1.01
C TRP A 34 -0.70 -0.21 -0.07
N LEU A 35 -1.53 -0.23 -1.11
CA LEU A 35 -1.37 -1.19 -2.21
C LEU A 35 -0.14 -0.87 -3.07
N GLN A 36 0.17 0.40 -3.31
CA GLN A 36 1.35 0.81 -4.07
C GLN A 36 2.63 0.41 -3.33
N ASP A 37 2.67 0.63 -2.01
CA ASP A 37 3.79 0.17 -1.17
C ASP A 37 3.93 -1.37 -1.18
N ALA A 38 2.82 -2.10 -1.12
CA ALA A 38 2.86 -3.57 -1.10
C ALA A 38 3.24 -4.21 -2.44
N THR A 39 2.78 -3.63 -3.56
CA THR A 39 2.93 -4.20 -4.91
C THR A 39 4.09 -3.59 -5.72
N GLY A 40 4.56 -2.39 -5.33
CA GLY A 40 5.53 -1.61 -6.10
C GLY A 40 4.97 -1.00 -7.39
N LEU A 41 3.66 -1.10 -7.63
CA LEU A 41 3.01 -0.51 -8.80
C LEU A 41 2.83 0.99 -8.59
N THR A 42 3.28 1.81 -9.54
CA THR A 42 3.01 3.25 -9.56
C THR A 42 1.73 3.59 -10.33
N THR A 43 1.33 2.71 -11.25
CA THR A 43 0.15 2.84 -12.09
C THR A 43 -0.66 1.56 -12.02
N TRP A 44 -1.99 1.68 -11.90
CA TRP A 44 -2.87 0.52 -11.88
C TRP A 44 -3.12 -0.05 -13.28
N PRO A 45 -3.21 -1.38 -13.44
CA PRO A 45 -3.59 -1.99 -14.70
C PRO A 45 -4.98 -1.54 -15.15
N ASP A 46 -5.19 -1.47 -16.46
CA ASP A 46 -6.47 -1.11 -17.08
C ASP A 46 -6.88 -2.22 -18.08
N PRO A 47 -7.95 -2.98 -17.83
CA PRO A 47 -8.89 -2.85 -16.71
C PRO A 47 -8.28 -3.28 -15.37
N VAL A 48 -8.81 -2.71 -14.27
CA VAL A 48 -8.42 -3.10 -12.91
C VAL A 48 -8.85 -4.55 -12.67
N PRO A 49 -7.92 -5.47 -12.31
CA PRO A 49 -8.29 -6.84 -12.03
C PRO A 49 -9.19 -6.93 -10.79
N ASP A 50 -10.22 -7.79 -10.83
CA ASP A 50 -11.20 -7.95 -9.73
C ASP A 50 -10.54 -8.16 -8.37
N ARG A 51 -9.43 -8.90 -8.32
CA ARG A 51 -8.66 -9.13 -7.08
C ARG A 51 -8.13 -7.82 -6.47
N LEU A 52 -7.65 -6.91 -7.32
CA LEU A 52 -7.05 -5.65 -6.91
C LEU A 52 -8.14 -4.69 -6.46
N TRP A 53 -9.27 -4.66 -7.19
CA TRP A 53 -10.48 -3.95 -6.80
C TRP A 53 -11.00 -4.43 -5.43
N ALA A 54 -11.11 -5.75 -5.22
CA ALA A 54 -11.61 -6.31 -3.96
C ALA A 54 -10.72 -5.95 -2.76
N TRP A 55 -9.39 -6.04 -2.92
CA TRP A 55 -8.46 -5.58 -1.89
C TRP A 55 -8.56 -4.08 -1.62
N ALA A 56 -8.75 -3.27 -2.66
CA ALA A 56 -8.86 -1.83 -2.53
C ALA A 56 -10.11 -1.42 -1.74
N ILE A 57 -11.26 -2.02 -2.02
CA ILE A 57 -12.53 -1.77 -1.29
C ILE A 57 -12.42 -2.20 0.18
N GLU A 58 -11.80 -3.35 0.44
CA GLU A 58 -11.65 -3.83 1.82
C GLU A 58 -10.68 -2.93 2.62
N LEU A 59 -9.56 -2.52 2.02
CA LEU A 59 -8.63 -1.56 2.63
C LEU A 59 -9.27 -0.19 2.82
N ALA A 60 -10.12 0.25 1.89
CA ALA A 60 -10.90 1.47 2.02
C ALA A 60 -11.84 1.40 3.23
N SER A 61 -12.49 0.25 3.45
CA SER A 61 -13.34 0.02 4.61
C SER A 61 -12.57 0.10 5.93
N ILE A 62 -11.36 -0.48 5.97
CA ILE A 62 -10.46 -0.39 7.13
C ILE A 62 -10.03 1.06 7.38
N ALA A 63 -9.65 1.80 6.33
CA ALA A 63 -9.25 3.20 6.45
C ALA A 63 -10.40 4.10 6.89
N TYR A 64 -11.63 3.82 6.48
CA TYR A 64 -12.83 4.53 6.92
C TYR A 64 -13.09 4.32 8.42
N ARG A 65 -12.98 3.09 8.92
CA ARG A 65 -13.19 2.77 10.35
C ARG A 65 -12.07 3.26 11.26
N ASN A 66 -10.83 3.29 10.77
CA ASN A 66 -9.65 3.70 11.53
C ASN A 66 -8.73 4.62 10.71
N PRO A 67 -9.13 5.89 10.50
CA PRO A 67 -8.37 6.82 9.68
C PRO A 67 -7.03 7.22 10.31
N ALA A 68 -6.91 7.16 11.65
CA ALA A 68 -5.68 7.47 12.37
C ALA A 68 -4.65 6.32 12.38
N ALA A 69 -5.02 5.14 11.84
CA ALA A 69 -4.24 3.92 11.98
C ALA A 69 -3.85 3.63 13.45
N ALA A 70 -4.74 3.98 14.39
CA ALA A 70 -4.52 3.78 15.81
C ALA A 70 -4.31 2.29 16.08
N ALA A 71 -3.19 1.95 16.74
CA ALA A 71 -2.76 0.56 16.93
C ALA A 71 -3.61 -0.20 17.97
N SER A 72 -4.31 0.53 18.83
CA SER A 72 -5.12 0.01 19.93
C SER A 72 -6.00 1.16 20.42
N GLU A 73 -7.20 1.26 19.89
CA GLU A 73 -8.29 2.01 20.51
C GLU A 73 -9.45 1.02 20.65
N ARG A 74 -10.06 0.94 21.84
CA ARG A 74 -11.18 0.05 22.07
C ARG A 74 -12.40 0.96 22.07
N VAL A 75 -13.16 0.97 20.98
CA VAL A 75 -14.45 1.65 20.93
C VAL A 75 -15.50 0.58 21.20
N ASP A 76 -16.01 0.56 22.43
CA ASP A 76 -16.99 -0.39 22.95
C ASP A 76 -16.62 -1.87 22.70
N ASP A 77 -17.23 -2.50 21.69
CA ASP A 77 -17.11 -3.93 21.34
C ASP A 77 -16.29 -4.20 20.06
N TYR A 78 -15.77 -3.17 19.39
CA TYR A 78 -15.00 -3.31 18.14
C TYR A 78 -13.48 -3.25 18.41
N GLU A 79 -12.76 -4.33 18.07
CA GLU A 79 -11.31 -4.40 18.28
C GLU A 79 -10.57 -4.08 16.98
N TYR A 80 -9.90 -2.92 16.91
CA TYR A 80 -9.06 -2.53 15.74
C TYR A 80 -7.91 -3.52 15.45
N THR A 81 -7.67 -4.50 16.32
CA THR A 81 -6.71 -5.59 16.11
C THR A 81 -7.11 -6.48 14.93
N ALA A 82 -8.41 -6.74 14.72
CA ALA A 82 -8.90 -7.53 13.59
C ALA A 82 -8.64 -6.82 12.25
N ASP A 83 -8.94 -5.52 12.18
CA ASP A 83 -8.68 -4.69 10.98
C ASP A 83 -7.19 -4.61 10.66
N ARG A 84 -6.33 -4.51 11.68
CA ARG A 84 -4.88 -4.53 11.49
C ARG A 84 -4.39 -5.87 10.94
N ALA A 85 -4.84 -6.99 11.52
CA ALA A 85 -4.48 -8.32 11.06
C ALA A 85 -4.95 -8.53 9.62
N ARG A 86 -6.19 -8.15 9.32
CA ARG A 86 -6.76 -8.29 7.99
C ARG A 86 -6.05 -7.43 6.95
N ARG A 87 -5.72 -6.18 7.28
CA ARG A 87 -4.88 -5.33 6.43
C ARG A 87 -3.54 -6.01 6.12
N ALA A 88 -2.87 -6.58 7.12
CA ALA A 88 -1.60 -7.27 6.91
C ALA A 88 -1.73 -8.49 5.97
N GLU A 89 -2.82 -9.26 6.09
CA GLU A 89 -3.12 -10.39 5.19
C GLU A 89 -3.31 -9.93 3.74
N ILE A 90 -4.09 -8.88 3.52
CA ILE A 90 -4.34 -8.31 2.18
C ILE A 90 -3.03 -7.85 1.55
N LEU A 91 -2.22 -7.08 2.28
CA LEU A 91 -0.96 -6.55 1.77
C LEU A 91 0.06 -7.67 1.50
N ALA A 92 0.09 -8.73 2.33
CA ALA A 92 0.90 -9.90 2.06
C ALA A 92 0.44 -10.66 0.81
N ALA A 93 -0.88 -10.80 0.61
CA ALA A 93 -1.45 -11.40 -0.60
C ALA A 93 -1.12 -10.56 -1.85
N ALA A 94 -1.27 -9.24 -1.77
CA ALA A 94 -0.93 -8.30 -2.83
C ALA A 94 0.55 -8.41 -3.22
N ARG A 95 1.46 -8.43 -2.24
CA ARG A 95 2.90 -8.59 -2.47
C ARG A 95 3.26 -9.93 -3.12
N ARG A 96 2.58 -11.03 -2.75
CA ARG A 96 2.77 -12.34 -3.42
C ARG A 96 2.27 -12.33 -4.86
N ALA A 97 1.15 -11.66 -5.10
CA ALA A 97 0.48 -11.64 -6.39
C ALA A 97 1.11 -10.67 -7.40
N TYR A 98 1.78 -9.64 -6.89
CA TYR A 98 2.60 -8.68 -7.61
C TYR A 98 3.96 -8.65 -6.91
N PRO A 99 4.82 -9.66 -7.13
CA PRO A 99 6.18 -9.60 -6.62
C PRO A 99 6.77 -8.30 -7.16
N SER A 100 7.06 -7.37 -6.25
CA SER A 100 7.83 -6.18 -6.60
C SER A 100 9.03 -6.67 -7.38
N ALA A 101 9.38 -5.99 -8.47
CA ALA A 101 10.63 -6.24 -9.20
C ALA A 101 11.89 -5.92 -8.36
N SER A 102 11.80 -6.05 -7.03
CA SER A 102 12.82 -5.83 -6.01
C SER A 102 13.94 -6.88 -6.04
N GLY A 103 14.01 -7.72 -7.07
CA GLY A 103 15.20 -8.52 -7.39
C GLY A 103 16.16 -7.81 -8.35
N GLN A 104 15.75 -6.71 -8.97
CA GLN A 104 16.60 -5.91 -9.87
C GLN A 104 16.76 -4.52 -9.23
N PRO A 105 17.99 -4.06 -8.94
CA PRO A 105 18.19 -2.68 -8.52
C PRO A 105 17.64 -1.76 -9.62
N GLN A 106 16.67 -0.91 -9.28
CA GLN A 106 16.09 0.07 -10.22
C GLN A 106 17.12 1.07 -10.75
N PHE A 107 18.26 1.17 -10.05
CA PHE A 107 19.38 2.03 -10.39
C PHE A 107 20.69 1.30 -10.08
N SER A 108 21.54 1.13 -11.08
CA SER A 108 22.95 0.84 -10.91
C SER A 108 23.70 2.18 -10.91
N PHE A 109 24.39 2.49 -9.81
CA PHE A 109 25.38 3.55 -9.84
C PHE A 109 26.52 3.10 -10.76
N PRO A 110 27.01 3.94 -11.69
CA PRO A 110 28.21 3.62 -12.42
C PRO A 110 29.34 3.33 -11.42
N GLU A 111 30.12 2.28 -11.68
CA GLU A 111 31.29 2.01 -10.86
C GLU A 111 32.17 3.26 -10.84
N PRO A 112 32.62 3.72 -9.65
CA PRO A 112 33.55 4.83 -9.58
C PRO A 112 34.80 4.50 -10.41
N ASP A 113 35.22 5.44 -11.25
CA ASP A 113 36.41 5.33 -12.12
C ASP A 113 37.73 5.44 -11.35
N TRP A 114 37.66 5.63 -10.02
CA TRP A 114 38.83 5.73 -9.15
C TRP A 114 39.08 4.43 -8.40
N SER A 115 40.33 3.96 -8.45
CA SER A 115 40.84 2.88 -7.60
C SER A 115 41.88 3.43 -6.62
N TRP A 116 41.74 3.13 -5.32
CA TRP A 116 42.81 3.38 -4.36
C TRP A 116 43.79 2.20 -4.39
N THR A 117 45.00 2.43 -4.89
CA THR A 117 46.14 1.55 -4.61
C THR A 117 46.62 1.86 -3.20
N SER A 118 46.35 0.95 -2.25
CA SER A 118 46.95 1.01 -0.92
C SER A 118 48.44 0.66 -1.05
N THR A 119 49.30 1.67 -1.17
CA THR A 119 50.74 1.49 -1.01
C THR A 119 51.00 1.20 0.46
N THR A 120 51.16 -0.08 0.81
CA THR A 120 51.66 -0.47 2.13
C THR A 120 53.07 0.06 2.28
N VAL A 121 53.24 1.19 2.97
CA VAL A 121 54.57 1.64 3.41
C VAL A 121 55.02 0.66 4.49
N ARG A 122 55.99 -0.20 4.17
CA ARG A 122 56.76 -0.95 5.18
C ARG A 122 57.58 0.08 5.94
N ASN A 123 57.21 0.35 7.19
CA ASN A 123 58.10 1.02 8.12
C ASN A 123 59.27 0.07 8.42
N CYS A 124 60.49 0.55 8.17
CA CYS A 124 61.75 -0.08 8.55
C CYS A 124 62.01 0.06 10.05
#